data_AF-A0A453S7U3-F1
#
_entry.id   AF-A0A453S7U3-F1
#
_cell.length_a   1.000
_cell.length_b   1.000
_cell.length_c   1.000
_cell.angle_alpha   90.00
_cell.angle_beta   90.00
_cell.angle_gamma   90.00
#
_symmetry.space_group_name_H-M   'P 1'
#
loop_
_entity.id
_entity.type
_entity.pdbx_description
1 polymer ?
#
loop_
_entity_poly.entity_id
_entity_poly.type
_entity_poly.pdbx_seq_one_letter_code
_entity_poly.pdbx_strand_id
1 'polypeptide(L)'
;MIHMKYGTLDSELQNYAVQVMEILQGNGSPDPHALACVLYVLRVGFADQMTEPTQGEFLVFLGKKLESSNYSAPTRVTTLRILSYLLRSLGEVPSEFKDILDNTVVAALSHSSANVRVEAALTLRALAEVDPTCVGGLVSYGITTLHALRETLSFDKGKNLNHELDSLHGQATVLATLVAISPKLLLGYP
;
A
#
# COMPACT_ATOMS: atom_id res chain seq x y z
N MET A 1 -8.67 23.36 13.36
CA MET A 1 -7.23 23.23 13.13
C MET A 1 -6.87 24.16 11.99
N ILE A 2 -5.93 25.09 12.17
CA ILE A 2 -5.57 26.07 11.14
C ILE A 2 -4.70 25.34 10.10
N HIS A 3 -5.19 25.20 8.86
CA HIS A 3 -4.39 24.72 7.73
C HIS A 3 -3.58 25.89 7.16
N MET A 4 -2.32 25.99 7.56
CA MET A 4 -1.37 26.88 6.90
C MET A 4 -0.93 26.21 5.59
N LYS A 5 -1.25 26.83 4.44
CA LYS A 5 -0.73 26.42 3.13
C LYS A 5 0.66 27.03 2.92
N TYR A 6 1.62 26.22 2.49
CA TYR A 6 3.02 26.67 2.31
C TYR A 6 3.26 27.57 1.09
N GLY A 7 2.28 27.73 0.19
CA GLY A 7 2.43 28.57 -1.01
C GLY A 7 3.45 28.04 -2.04
N THR A 8 3.87 26.78 -1.90
CA THR A 8 4.83 26.09 -2.78
C THR A 8 4.12 25.43 -3.96
N LEU A 9 4.83 25.23 -5.08
CA LEU A 9 4.30 24.52 -6.23
C LEU A 9 4.17 23.02 -5.93
N ASP A 10 2.99 22.48 -6.23
CA ASP A 10 2.60 21.09 -6.00
C ASP A 10 3.57 20.05 -6.61
N SER A 11 4.23 20.38 -7.73
CA SER A 11 5.23 19.51 -8.38
C SER A 11 6.56 19.44 -7.63
N GLU A 12 6.93 20.48 -6.88
CA GLU A 12 8.15 20.47 -6.05
C GLU A 12 7.96 19.60 -4.82
N LEU A 13 6.74 19.56 -4.27
CA LEU A 13 6.37 18.74 -3.12
C LEU A 13 6.59 17.24 -3.38
N GLN A 14 6.35 16.74 -4.59
CA GLN A 14 6.60 15.34 -4.94
C GLN A 14 8.09 14.98 -4.87
N ASN A 15 8.97 15.89 -5.30
CA ASN A 15 10.42 15.68 -5.24
C ASN A 15 10.92 15.66 -3.79
N TYR A 16 10.43 16.57 -2.95
CA TYR A 16 10.77 16.58 -1.53
C TYR A 16 10.23 15.35 -0.79
N ALA A 17 9.06 14.83 -1.17
CA ALA A 17 8.53 13.61 -0.59
C ALA A 17 9.48 12.41 -0.77
N VAL A 18 10.16 12.31 -1.93
CA VAL A 18 11.19 11.28 -2.16
C VAL A 18 12.38 11.48 -1.22
N GLN A 19 12.89 12.70 -1.10
CA GLN A 19 14.02 13.01 -0.21
C GLN A 19 13.70 12.71 1.26
N VAL A 20 12.48 12.99 1.71
CA VAL A 20 12.06 12.66 3.08
C VAL A 20 11.98 11.14 3.27
N MET A 21 11.55 10.40 2.27
CA MET A 21 11.56 8.93 2.30
C MET A 21 12.99 8.34 2.31
N GLU A 22 13.98 9.05 1.79
CA GLU A 22 15.40 8.64 1.83
C GLU A 22 15.98 8.63 3.25
N ILE A 23 15.39 9.36 4.20
CA ILE A 23 15.75 9.29 5.64
C ILE A 23 15.61 7.87 6.18
N LEU A 24 14.72 7.07 5.58
CA LEU A 24 14.48 5.67 5.96
C LEU A 24 15.43 4.68 5.24
N GLN A 25 16.35 5.17 4.40
CA GLN A 25 17.36 4.31 3.77
C GLN A 25 18.49 4.01 4.75
N GLY A 26 18.67 2.72 5.05
CA GLY A 26 19.73 2.23 5.93
C GLY A 26 19.59 0.73 6.20
N ASN A 27 20.69 0.10 6.61
CA ASN A 27 20.77 -1.36 6.84
C ASN A 27 20.30 -1.78 8.25
N GLY A 28 19.80 -0.84 9.07
CA GLY A 28 19.30 -1.10 10.42
C GLY A 28 17.81 -1.44 10.45
N SER A 29 17.35 -2.03 11.55
CA SER A 29 15.92 -2.12 11.84
C SER A 29 15.30 -0.71 11.82
N PRO A 30 14.07 -0.54 11.28
CA PRO A 30 13.44 0.79 11.21
C PRO A 30 13.34 1.41 12.60
N ASP A 31 13.93 2.59 12.78
CA ASP A 31 13.64 3.42 13.95
C ASP A 31 12.16 3.83 13.89
N PRO A 32 11.33 3.40 14.86
CA PRO A 32 9.91 3.72 14.86
C PRO A 32 9.67 5.24 14.95
N HIS A 33 10.58 6.01 15.55
CA HIS A 33 10.48 7.46 15.61
C HIS A 33 10.73 8.09 14.24
N ALA A 34 11.79 7.71 13.55
CA ALA A 34 12.05 8.14 12.17
C ALA A 34 10.87 7.81 11.24
N LEU A 35 10.32 6.59 11.33
CA LEU A 35 9.15 6.18 10.53
C LEU A 35 7.93 7.08 10.82
N ALA A 36 7.62 7.32 12.10
CA ALA A 36 6.50 8.18 12.48
C ALA A 36 6.69 9.63 12.01
N CYS A 37 7.90 10.17 12.13
CA CYS A 37 8.24 11.51 11.63
C CYS A 37 8.04 11.61 10.12
N VAL A 38 8.61 10.66 9.36
CA VAL A 38 8.47 10.64 7.89
C VAL A 38 7.01 10.51 7.47
N LEU A 39 6.24 9.63 8.11
CA LEU A 39 4.80 9.50 7.85
C LEU A 39 4.04 10.79 8.14
N TYR A 40 4.35 11.48 9.25
CA TYR A 40 3.70 12.74 9.59
C TYR A 40 4.00 13.81 8.55
N VAL A 41 5.26 13.93 8.12
CA VAL A 41 5.67 14.89 7.09
C VAL A 41 5.02 14.57 5.75
N LEU A 42 5.01 13.30 5.31
CA LEU A 42 4.32 12.85 4.09
C LEU A 42 2.83 13.13 4.10
N ARG A 43 2.17 12.93 5.23
CA ARG A 43 0.74 13.20 5.36
C ARG A 43 0.45 14.69 5.46
N VAL A 44 0.90 15.33 6.54
CA VAL A 44 0.50 16.70 6.90
C VAL A 44 1.29 17.75 6.13
N GLY A 45 2.58 17.48 5.89
CA GLY A 45 3.49 18.39 5.19
C GLY A 45 3.37 18.34 3.66
N PHE A 46 2.87 17.24 3.09
CA PHE A 46 2.76 17.08 1.65
C PHE A 46 1.31 16.80 1.22
N ALA A 47 0.75 15.63 1.55
CA ALA A 47 -0.58 15.25 1.07
C ALA A 47 -1.65 16.29 1.43
N ASP A 48 -1.74 16.74 2.68
CA ASP A 48 -2.75 17.71 3.14
C ASP A 48 -2.55 19.12 2.57
N GLN A 49 -1.39 19.40 1.98
CA GLN A 49 -1.07 20.70 1.37
C GLN A 49 -1.48 20.76 -0.11
N MET A 50 -1.48 19.60 -0.77
CA MET A 50 -1.83 19.44 -2.17
C MET A 50 -3.32 19.66 -2.42
N THR A 51 -3.66 20.13 -3.61
CA THR A 51 -5.04 20.12 -4.09
C THR A 51 -5.50 18.68 -4.40
N GLU A 52 -6.81 18.43 -4.42
CA GLU A 52 -7.37 17.10 -4.70
C GLU A 52 -6.86 16.50 -6.04
N PRO A 53 -6.80 17.23 -7.18
CA PRO A 53 -6.22 16.68 -8.40
C PRO A 53 -4.75 16.27 -8.24
N THR A 54 -3.96 17.08 -7.54
CA THR A 54 -2.55 16.80 -7.27
C THR A 54 -2.37 15.63 -6.31
N GLN A 55 -3.25 15.45 -5.32
CA GLN A 55 -3.24 14.26 -4.47
C GLN A 55 -3.44 12.98 -5.30
N GLY A 56 -4.30 13.02 -6.32
CA GLY A 56 -4.49 11.94 -7.29
C GLY A 56 -3.21 11.64 -8.08
N GLU A 57 -2.56 12.67 -8.63
CA GLU A 57 -1.26 12.53 -9.30
C GLU A 57 -0.17 11.98 -8.37
N PHE A 58 -0.14 12.45 -7.13
CA PHE A 58 0.82 12.03 -6.11
C PHE A 58 0.61 10.56 -5.71
N LEU A 59 -0.65 10.11 -5.61
CA LEU A 59 -1.01 8.72 -5.39
C LEU A 59 -0.45 7.84 -6.51
N VAL A 60 -0.67 8.22 -7.78
CA VAL A 60 -0.14 7.48 -8.94
C VAL A 60 1.40 7.47 -8.92
N PHE A 61 2.02 8.61 -8.63
CA PHE A 61 3.48 8.74 -8.52
C PHE A 61 4.07 7.80 -7.45
N LEU A 62 3.50 7.79 -6.25
CA LEU A 62 3.92 6.91 -5.16
C LEU A 62 3.68 5.43 -5.50
N GLY A 63 2.57 5.11 -6.18
CA GLY A 63 2.31 3.75 -6.67
C GLY A 63 3.43 3.25 -7.59
N LYS A 64 3.79 4.03 -8.60
CA LYS A 64 4.89 3.69 -9.53
C LYS A 64 6.23 3.53 -8.82
N LYS A 65 6.47 4.28 -7.74
CA LYS A 65 7.70 4.12 -6.95
C LYS A 65 7.82 2.77 -6.26
N LEU A 66 6.71 2.08 -5.94
CA LEU A 66 6.76 0.73 -5.36
C LEU A 66 7.38 -0.32 -6.30
N GLU A 67 7.34 -0.10 -7.62
CA GLU A 67 7.95 -1.00 -8.61
C GLU A 67 9.49 -0.96 -8.54
N SER A 68 10.06 0.12 -8.00
CA SER A 68 11.51 0.27 -7.99
C SER A 68 12.18 -0.66 -6.96
N SER A 69 13.19 -1.40 -7.42
CA SER A 69 13.90 -2.41 -6.64
C SER A 69 14.72 -1.83 -5.47
N ASN A 70 14.99 -0.52 -5.47
CA ASN A 70 15.84 0.14 -4.50
C ASN A 70 15.13 0.53 -3.19
N TYR A 71 13.82 0.28 -3.07
CA TYR A 71 13.07 0.65 -1.87
C TYR A 71 13.29 -0.35 -0.74
N SER A 72 13.83 0.14 0.39
CA SER A 72 13.91 -0.61 1.64
C SER A 72 12.50 -0.94 2.17
N ALA A 73 12.40 -1.97 3.00
CA ALA A 73 11.11 -2.35 3.59
C ALA A 73 10.42 -1.21 4.38
N PRO A 74 11.13 -0.39 5.18
CA PRO A 74 10.53 0.78 5.84
C PRO A 74 9.98 1.83 4.86
N THR A 75 10.68 2.07 3.75
CA THR A 75 10.18 3.00 2.73
C THR A 75 8.93 2.45 2.06
N ARG A 76 8.88 1.15 1.73
CA ARG A 76 7.67 0.50 1.18
C ARG A 76 6.48 0.61 2.13
N VAL A 77 6.68 0.30 3.42
CA VAL A 77 5.67 0.47 4.48
C VAL A 77 5.12 1.91 4.49
N THR A 78 6.02 2.89 4.44
CA THR A 78 5.66 4.31 4.44
C THR A 78 4.83 4.67 3.21
N THR A 79 5.29 4.28 2.02
CA THR A 79 4.58 4.53 0.76
C THR A 79 3.18 3.92 0.77
N LEU A 80 3.04 2.65 1.17
CA LEU A 80 1.75 1.95 1.25
C LEU A 80 0.77 2.64 2.20
N ARG A 81 1.26 3.12 3.35
CA ARG A 81 0.45 3.82 4.34
C ARG A 81 -0.02 5.18 3.85
N ILE A 82 0.80 5.90 3.09
CA ILE A 82 0.40 7.15 2.43
C ILE A 82 -0.56 6.88 1.26
N LEU A 83 -0.39 5.81 0.49
CA LEU A 83 -1.37 5.41 -0.52
C LEU A 83 -2.74 5.12 0.11
N SER A 84 -2.77 4.36 1.22
CA SER A 84 -4.00 4.09 1.98
C SER A 84 -4.67 5.38 2.46
N TYR A 85 -3.87 6.37 2.88
CA TYR A 85 -4.36 7.68 3.27
C TYR A 85 -4.97 8.45 2.08
N LEU A 86 -4.23 8.54 0.97
CA LEU A 86 -4.66 9.27 -0.22
C LEU A 86 -5.93 8.69 -0.84
N LEU A 87 -6.05 7.35 -0.92
CA LEU A 87 -7.28 6.68 -1.38
C LEU A 87 -8.49 7.15 -0.57
N ARG A 88 -8.38 7.15 0.76
CA ARG A 88 -9.48 7.59 1.64
C ARG A 88 -9.74 9.09 1.58
N SER A 89 -8.71 9.89 1.39
CA SER A 89 -8.81 11.35 1.28
C SER A 89 -9.51 11.77 -0.01
N LEU A 90 -9.14 11.14 -1.14
CA LEU A 90 -9.72 11.38 -2.45
C LEU A 90 -11.15 10.85 -2.53
N GLY A 91 -11.43 9.71 -1.89
CA GLY A 91 -12.75 9.06 -1.99
C GLY A 91 -13.02 8.45 -3.37
N GLU A 92 -11.99 8.37 -4.22
CA GLU A 92 -12.01 7.66 -5.50
C GLU A 92 -10.65 7.02 -5.80
N VAL A 93 -10.62 6.15 -6.80
CA VAL A 93 -9.40 5.45 -7.26
C VAL A 93 -9.07 5.91 -8.68
N PRO A 94 -7.99 6.69 -8.88
CA PRO A 94 -7.57 7.12 -10.21
C PRO A 94 -7.35 5.93 -11.17
N SER A 95 -7.76 6.06 -12.43
CA SER A 95 -7.65 5.01 -13.45
C SER A 95 -6.20 4.53 -13.62
N GLU A 96 -5.27 5.46 -13.68
CA GLU A 96 -3.84 5.22 -13.85
C GLU A 96 -3.23 4.44 -12.68
N PHE A 97 -3.85 4.53 -11.50
CA PHE A 97 -3.44 3.73 -10.35
C PHE A 97 -3.97 2.29 -10.43
N LYS A 98 -5.16 2.08 -11.00
CA LYS A 98 -5.71 0.74 -11.24
C LYS A 98 -4.80 -0.05 -12.19
N ASP A 99 -4.25 0.61 -13.20
CA ASP A 99 -3.37 -0.02 -14.20
C ASP A 99 -2.06 -0.58 -13.62
N ILE A 100 -1.58 -0.02 -12.50
CA ILE A 100 -0.32 -0.43 -11.86
C ILE A 100 -0.54 -1.27 -10.60
N LEU A 101 -1.79 -1.49 -10.18
CA LEU A 101 -2.13 -2.09 -8.88
C LEU A 101 -1.52 -3.48 -8.71
N ASP A 102 -1.60 -4.31 -9.75
CA ASP A 102 -1.13 -5.70 -9.72
C ASP A 102 0.39 -5.79 -9.54
N ASN A 103 1.14 -4.97 -10.27
CA ASN A 103 2.60 -4.93 -10.23
C ASN A 103 3.17 -4.23 -8.99
N THR A 104 2.31 -3.53 -8.23
CA THR A 104 2.73 -2.71 -7.08
C THR A 104 2.18 -3.27 -5.77
N VAL A 105 0.94 -2.93 -5.41
CA VAL A 105 0.34 -3.24 -4.12
C VAL A 105 0.04 -4.74 -4.00
N VAL A 106 -0.48 -5.38 -5.05
CA VAL A 106 -0.76 -6.83 -5.03
C VAL A 106 0.56 -7.61 -4.96
N ALA A 107 1.55 -7.25 -5.78
CA ALA A 107 2.89 -7.85 -5.71
C ALA A 107 3.54 -7.73 -4.32
N ALA A 108 3.29 -6.63 -3.60
CA ALA A 108 3.80 -6.41 -2.25
C ALA A 108 3.24 -7.40 -1.19
N LEU A 109 2.15 -8.12 -1.48
CA LEU A 109 1.63 -9.19 -0.63
C LEU A 109 2.59 -10.39 -0.53
N SER A 110 3.50 -10.55 -1.48
CA SER A 110 4.50 -11.63 -1.46
C SER A 110 5.89 -11.15 -1.02
N HIS A 111 5.99 -9.92 -0.50
CA HIS A 111 7.24 -9.33 -0.05
C HIS A 111 7.77 -10.04 1.20
N SER A 112 9.10 -10.18 1.34
CA SER A 112 9.73 -10.94 2.44
C SER A 112 9.51 -10.35 3.84
N SER A 113 9.30 -9.04 3.94
CA SER A 113 8.93 -8.36 5.18
C SER A 113 7.43 -8.43 5.45
N ALA A 114 7.03 -9.02 6.58
CA ALA A 114 5.64 -9.09 7.02
C ALA A 114 4.97 -7.71 7.15
N ASN A 115 5.70 -6.68 7.60
CA ASN A 115 5.16 -5.32 7.72
C ASN A 115 4.74 -4.76 6.36
N VAL A 116 5.51 -5.04 5.30
CA VAL A 116 5.16 -4.63 3.93
C VAL A 116 3.89 -5.34 3.47
N ARG A 117 3.77 -6.64 3.73
CA ARG A 117 2.57 -7.43 3.38
C ARG A 117 1.32 -6.93 4.11
N VAL A 118 1.43 -6.64 5.40
CA VAL A 118 0.33 -6.11 6.22
C VAL A 118 -0.11 -4.73 5.72
N GLU A 119 0.82 -3.83 5.44
CA GLU A 119 0.47 -2.50 4.92
C GLU A 119 -0.13 -2.60 3.50
N ALA A 120 0.37 -3.51 2.65
CA ALA A 120 -0.23 -3.75 1.33
C ALA A 120 -1.68 -4.23 1.44
N ALA A 121 -1.96 -5.15 2.37
CA ALA A 121 -3.32 -5.58 2.66
C ALA A 121 -4.21 -4.42 3.15
N LEU A 122 -3.70 -3.55 4.02
CA LEU A 122 -4.41 -2.37 4.49
C LEU A 122 -4.64 -1.31 3.38
N THR A 123 -3.73 -1.20 2.41
CA THR A 123 -3.90 -0.37 1.22
C THR A 123 -5.00 -0.93 0.32
N LEU A 124 -5.02 -2.25 0.06
CA LEU A 124 -6.11 -2.89 -0.72
C LEU A 124 -7.45 -2.80 0.00
N ARG A 125 -7.46 -2.89 1.33
CA ARG A 125 -8.65 -2.62 2.13
C ARG A 125 -9.13 -1.17 1.94
N ALA A 126 -8.24 -0.18 1.96
CA ALA A 126 -8.63 1.21 1.72
C ALA A 126 -9.17 1.42 0.30
N LEU A 127 -8.58 0.75 -0.70
CA LEU A 127 -9.10 0.73 -2.06
C LEU A 127 -10.52 0.16 -2.10
N ALA A 128 -10.77 -0.97 -1.43
CA ALA A 128 -12.09 -1.58 -1.32
C ALA A 128 -13.13 -0.76 -0.52
N GLU A 129 -12.68 0.02 0.48
CA GLU A 129 -13.53 0.96 1.21
C GLU A 129 -14.03 2.09 0.30
N VAL A 130 -13.22 2.47 -0.70
CA VAL A 130 -13.47 3.58 -1.63
C VAL A 130 -14.17 3.12 -2.91
N ASP A 131 -13.76 1.97 -3.45
CA ASP A 131 -14.35 1.32 -4.62
C ASP A 131 -14.80 -0.11 -4.27
N PRO A 132 -16.01 -0.29 -3.70
CA PRO A 132 -16.53 -1.59 -3.32
C PRO A 132 -16.63 -2.61 -4.46
N THR A 133 -16.61 -2.18 -5.72
CA THR A 133 -16.75 -3.07 -6.89
C THR A 133 -15.55 -4.01 -7.04
N CYS A 134 -14.39 -3.65 -6.51
CA CYS A 134 -13.18 -4.47 -6.60
C CYS A 134 -13.18 -5.65 -5.62
N VAL A 135 -14.03 -5.64 -4.59
CA VAL A 135 -13.97 -6.58 -3.46
C VAL A 135 -14.12 -8.03 -3.91
N GLY A 136 -15.08 -8.31 -4.80
CA GLY A 136 -15.29 -9.65 -5.32
C GLY A 136 -14.07 -10.18 -6.09
N GLY A 137 -13.44 -9.32 -6.90
CA GLY A 137 -12.20 -9.65 -7.62
C GLY A 137 -11.04 -9.94 -6.67
N LEU A 138 -10.82 -9.09 -5.66
CA LEU A 138 -9.76 -9.27 -4.66
C LEU A 138 -9.95 -10.53 -3.81
N VAL A 139 -11.19 -10.83 -3.39
CA VAL A 139 -11.49 -12.05 -2.64
C VAL A 139 -11.26 -13.30 -3.50
N SER A 140 -11.77 -13.30 -4.73
CA SER A 140 -11.62 -14.42 -5.66
C SER A 140 -10.13 -14.69 -5.94
N TYR A 141 -9.35 -13.64 -6.20
CA TYR A 141 -7.91 -13.73 -6.39
C TYR A 141 -7.20 -14.28 -5.15
N GLY A 142 -7.50 -13.74 -3.96
CA GLY A 142 -6.91 -14.20 -2.71
C GLY A 142 -7.20 -15.67 -2.42
N ILE A 143 -8.46 -16.11 -2.56
CA ILE A 143 -8.86 -17.52 -2.36
C ILE A 143 -8.16 -18.44 -3.37
N THR A 144 -8.14 -18.05 -4.65
CA THR A 144 -7.51 -18.84 -5.71
C THR A 144 -6.01 -19.00 -5.45
N THR A 145 -5.33 -17.91 -5.08
CA THR A 145 -3.91 -17.92 -4.75
C THR A 145 -3.62 -18.76 -3.51
N LEU A 146 -4.44 -18.66 -2.45
CA LEU A 146 -4.32 -19.50 -1.26
C LEU A 146 -4.48 -20.99 -1.59
N HIS A 147 -5.43 -21.33 -2.47
CA HIS A 147 -5.64 -22.71 -2.90
C HIS A 147 -4.42 -23.25 -3.63
N ALA A 148 -3.86 -22.46 -4.56
CA ALA A 148 -2.64 -22.82 -5.29
C ALA A 148 -1.44 -23.00 -4.35
N LEU A 149 -1.21 -22.05 -3.44
CA LEU A 149 -0.12 -22.12 -2.46
C LEU A 149 -0.25 -23.34 -1.55
N ARG A 150 -1.47 -23.68 -1.10
CA ARG A 150 -1.71 -24.87 -0.28
C ARG A 150 -1.28 -26.15 -1.00
N GLU A 151 -1.47 -26.23 -2.31
CA GLU A 151 -1.07 -27.38 -3.11
C GLU A 151 0.46 -27.48 -3.27
N THR A 152 1.15 -26.36 -3.44
CA THR A 152 2.61 -26.33 -3.68
C THR A 152 3.45 -26.47 -2.41
N LEU A 153 2.98 -25.92 -1.28
CA LEU A 153 3.66 -25.99 0.03
C LEU A 153 3.94 -27.42 0.53
N SER A 154 3.21 -28.41 0.02
CA SER A 154 3.40 -29.83 0.37
C SER A 154 4.67 -30.44 -0.25
N PHE A 155 5.25 -29.79 -1.26
CA PHE A 155 6.33 -30.34 -2.07
C PHE A 155 7.64 -29.53 -2.00
N ASP A 156 7.56 -28.23 -1.71
CA ASP A 156 8.70 -27.32 -1.83
C ASP A 156 9.60 -27.25 -0.58
N LYS A 157 10.90 -26.99 -0.80
CA LYS A 157 11.92 -26.89 0.26
C LYS A 157 12.82 -25.67 0.07
N GLY A 158 13.35 -25.15 1.17
CA GLY A 158 14.37 -24.09 1.14
C GLY A 158 13.82 -22.70 0.83
N LYS A 159 14.47 -21.94 -0.05
CA LYS A 159 14.12 -20.53 -0.32
C LYS A 159 12.75 -20.35 -1.00
N ASN A 160 12.32 -21.32 -1.83
CA ASN A 160 11.01 -21.27 -2.46
C ASN A 160 9.90 -21.37 -1.41
N LEU A 161 10.04 -22.28 -0.44
CA LEU A 161 9.11 -22.41 0.68
C LEU A 161 8.95 -21.10 1.46
N ASN A 162 10.02 -20.35 1.72
CA ASN A 162 9.91 -19.05 2.40
C ASN A 162 9.09 -18.05 1.59
N HIS A 163 9.32 -17.98 0.27
CA HIS A 163 8.54 -17.08 -0.60
C HIS A 163 7.07 -17.47 -0.65
N GLU A 164 6.77 -18.77 -0.73
CA GLU A 164 5.38 -19.27 -0.68
C GLU A 164 4.70 -18.97 0.66
N LEU A 165 5.41 -19.11 1.77
CA LEU A 165 4.90 -18.75 3.10
C LEU A 165 4.68 -17.24 3.25
N ASP A 166 5.55 -16.43 2.68
CA ASP A 166 5.39 -14.97 2.65
C ASP A 166 4.15 -14.59 1.83
N SER A 167 3.99 -15.17 0.63
CA SER A 167 2.79 -15.00 -0.21
C SER A 167 1.53 -15.47 0.52
N LEU A 168 1.56 -16.65 1.15
CA LEU A 168 0.46 -17.21 1.93
C LEU A 168 0.00 -16.24 3.02
N HIS A 169 0.95 -15.69 3.78
CA HIS A 169 0.66 -14.70 4.82
C HIS A 169 0.01 -13.45 4.23
N GLY A 170 0.53 -12.91 3.13
CA GLY A 170 -0.03 -11.71 2.48
C GLY A 170 -1.45 -11.92 1.98
N GLN A 171 -1.70 -13.01 1.26
CA GLN A 171 -3.04 -13.33 0.74
C GLN A 171 -4.05 -13.55 1.87
N ALA A 172 -3.66 -14.30 2.92
CA ALA A 172 -4.52 -14.50 4.08
C ALA A 172 -4.82 -13.17 4.81
N THR A 173 -3.83 -12.28 4.90
CA THR A 173 -4.00 -10.96 5.52
C THR A 173 -4.95 -10.08 4.71
N VAL A 174 -4.85 -10.07 3.37
CA VAL A 174 -5.80 -9.38 2.50
C VAL A 174 -7.22 -9.87 2.76
N LEU A 175 -7.46 -11.18 2.71
CA LEU A 175 -8.80 -11.72 2.96
C LEU A 175 -9.31 -11.35 4.36
N ALA A 176 -8.48 -11.41 5.38
CA ALA A 176 -8.86 -11.00 6.73
C ALA A 176 -9.24 -9.52 6.80
N THR A 177 -8.47 -8.63 6.16
CA THR A 177 -8.75 -7.19 6.15
C THR A 177 -9.99 -6.84 5.35
N LEU A 178 -10.24 -7.54 4.24
CA LEU A 178 -11.48 -7.42 3.49
C LEU A 178 -12.63 -7.91 4.38
N VAL A 179 -12.56 -9.10 4.98
CA VAL A 179 -13.64 -9.65 5.81
C VAL A 179 -14.01 -8.70 6.94
N ALA A 180 -13.01 -8.03 7.54
CA ALA A 180 -13.22 -7.04 8.58
C ALA A 180 -14.01 -5.79 8.13
N ILE A 181 -14.03 -5.44 6.84
CA ILE A 181 -14.80 -4.30 6.31
C ILE A 181 -16.15 -4.70 5.71
N SER A 182 -16.48 -5.99 5.66
CA SER A 182 -17.75 -6.49 5.11
C SER A 182 -19.00 -5.77 5.64
N PRO A 183 -19.11 -5.43 6.94
CA PRO A 183 -20.31 -4.77 7.45
C PRO A 183 -20.47 -3.34 6.93
N LYS A 184 -19.40 -2.74 6.39
CA LYS A 184 -19.38 -1.38 5.84
C LYS A 184 -19.66 -1.34 4.34
N LEU A 185 -19.55 -2.49 3.66
CA LEU A 185 -19.80 -2.58 2.23
C LEU A 185 -21.33 -2.66 2.02
N LEU A 186 -21.91 -1.63 1.42
CA LEU A 186 -23.35 -1.51 1.17
C LEU A 186 -23.96 -2.69 0.37
N LEU A 187 -23.12 -3.47 -0.31
CA LEU A 187 -23.51 -4.58 -1.17
C LEU A 187 -23.21 -5.97 -0.56
N GLY A 188 -22.63 -6.04 0.64
CA GLY A 188 -22.18 -7.31 1.24
C GLY A 188 -21.03 -7.96 0.47
N TYR A 189 -20.71 -9.21 0.82
CA TYR A 189 -19.88 -10.09 -0.02
C TYR A 189 -20.75 -10.80 -1.05
N PRO A 190 -20.28 -10.97 -2.30
CA PRO A 190 -20.88 -11.97 -3.20
C PRO A 190 -20.78 -13.38 -2.60
#